data_AF-A0A9D5EGC0-F1
#
_entry.id   AF-A0A9D5EGC0-F1
#
_cell.length_a   1.000
_cell.length_b   1.000
_cell.length_c   1.000
_cell.angle_alpha   90.00
_cell.angle_beta   90.00
_cell.angle_gamma   90.00
#
_symmetry.space_group_name_H-M   'P 1'
#
loop_
_entity.id
_entity.type
_entity.pdbx_description
1 polymer ?
#
loop_
_entity_poly.entity_id
_entity_poly.type
_entity_poly.pdbx_seq_one_letter_code
_entity_poly.pdbx_strand_id
1 'polypeptide(L)' 'MTTREALHALIDELPEEELPLAEARLRGLDTHDAAGIPYDDEPYTEDDAKVSDERWAGYRRGEFVSMAEARKQLDAS' A
#
# COMPACT_ATOMS: atom_id res chain seq x y z
N MET A 1 11.33 -26.28 -2.18
CA MET A 1 10.76 -25.51 -3.28
C MET A 1 10.30 -24.17 -2.73
N THR A 2 10.75 -23.06 -3.33
CA THR A 2 10.30 -21.72 -2.97
C THR A 2 9.01 -21.37 -3.70
N THR A 3 8.25 -20.36 -3.22
CA THR A 3 7.06 -19.85 -3.92
C THR A 3 7.38 -19.38 -5.34
N ARG A 4 8.59 -18.82 -5.54
CA ARG A 4 9.06 -18.41 -6.87
C ARG A 4 9.23 -19.60 -7.80
N GLU A 5 9.90 -20.66 -7.32
CA GLU A 5 10.07 -21.91 -8.08
C GLU A 5 8.73 -22.54 -8.44
N ALA A 6 7.75 -22.51 -7.53
CA ALA A 6 6.41 -23.04 -7.80
C ALA A 6 5.66 -22.24 -8.87
N LEU A 7 5.80 -20.91 -8.89
CA LEU A 7 5.19 -20.06 -9.92
C LEU A 7 5.80 -20.31 -11.30
N HIS A 8 7.12 -20.49 -11.40
CA HIS A 8 7.75 -20.83 -12.67
C HIS A 8 7.26 -22.18 -13.21
N ALA A 9 7.18 -23.21 -12.35
CA ALA A 9 6.67 -24.51 -12.74
C ALA A 9 5.22 -24.44 -13.25
N LEU A 10 4.36 -23.66 -12.58
CA LEU A 10 2.97 -23.45 -13.03
C LEU A 10 2.89 -22.75 -14.40
N ILE A 11 3.79 -21.81 -14.69
CA ILE A 11 3.82 -21.13 -15.99
C ILE A 11 4.29 -22.10 -17.08
N ASP A 12 5.28 -22.94 -16.78
CA ASP A 12 5.81 -23.92 -17.74
C ASP A 12 4.78 -25.02 -18.10
N GLU A 13 3.83 -25.29 -17.20
CA GLU A 13 2.76 -26.28 -17.40
C GLU A 13 1.53 -25.72 -18.15
N LEU A 14 1.45 -24.40 -18.38
CA LEU A 14 0.30 -23.79 -19.05
C LEU A 14 0.29 -24.08 -20.57
N PRO A 15 -0.90 -24.30 -21.16
CA PRO A 15 -1.06 -24.28 -22.61
C PRO A 15 -0.62 -22.92 -23.21
N GLU A 16 -0.04 -22.93 -24.41
CA GLU A 16 0.46 -21.70 -25.06
C GLU A 16 -0.67 -20.66 -25.24
N GLU A 17 -1.90 -21.10 -25.48
CA GLU A 17 -3.07 -20.24 -25.63
C GLU A 17 -3.45 -19.48 -24.34
N GLU A 18 -3.06 -19.97 -23.17
CA GLU A 18 -3.35 -19.36 -21.87
C GLU A 18 -2.23 -18.39 -21.41
N LEU A 19 -1.03 -18.47 -22.02
CA LEU A 19 0.11 -17.60 -21.67
C LEU A 19 -0.22 -16.10 -21.79
N PRO A 20 -0.96 -15.60 -22.80
CA PRO A 20 -1.32 -14.19 -22.87
C PRO A 20 -2.19 -13.72 -21.68
N LEU A 21 -3.10 -14.58 -21.19
CA LEU A 21 -3.93 -14.28 -20.04
C LEU A 21 -3.10 -14.28 -18.74
N ALA A 22 -2.22 -15.26 -18.57
CA ALA A 22 -1.31 -15.34 -17.44
C ALA A 22 -0.37 -14.10 -17.38
N GLU A 23 0.17 -13.68 -18.53
CA GLU A 23 1.00 -12.48 -18.63
C GLU A 23 0.24 -11.22 -18.19
N ALA A 24 -0.99 -11.02 -18.68
CA ALA A 24 -1.80 -9.86 -18.31
C ALA A 24 -2.07 -9.81 -16.78
N ARG A 25 -2.34 -10.96 -16.16
CA ARG A 25 -2.56 -11.05 -14.71
C ARG A 25 -1.29 -10.80 -13.91
N LEU A 26 -0.16 -11.36 -14.32
CA LEU A 26 1.12 -11.17 -13.63
C LEU A 26 1.63 -9.73 -13.77
N ARG A 27 1.47 -9.09 -14.93
CA ARG A 27 1.79 -7.66 -15.11
C ARG A 27 0.92 -6.75 -14.25
N GLY A 28 -0.34 -7.12 -14.00
CA GLY A 28 -1.23 -6.41 -13.07
C GLY A 28 -0.81 -6.49 -11.59
N LEU A 29 0.18 -7.34 -11.25
CA LEU A 29 0.78 -7.37 -9.92
C LEU A 29 1.99 -6.43 -9.77
N ASP A 30 2.54 -5.94 -10.90
CA ASP A 30 3.67 -4.99 -10.93
C ASP A 30 3.23 -3.55 -10.64
N THR A 31 1.93 -3.25 -10.82
CA THR A 31 1.31 -2.07 -10.25
C THR A 31 1.18 -2.29 -8.75
N HIS A 32 2.20 -1.85 -8.01
CA HIS A 32 2.21 -1.71 -6.55
C HIS A 32 1.18 -0.67 -6.06
N ASP A 33 -0.05 -0.70 -6.59
CA ASP A 33 -1.18 -0.19 -5.83
C ASP A 33 -1.35 -1.16 -4.67
N ALA A 34 -1.11 -0.69 -3.46
CA ALA A 34 -1.35 -1.41 -2.23
C ALA A 34 -2.73 -2.08 -2.33
N ALA A 35 -2.73 -3.39 -2.61
CA ALA A 35 -3.88 -4.09 -3.16
C ALA A 35 -5.12 -3.90 -2.28
N GLY A 36 -6.00 -3.00 -2.69
CA GLY A 36 -7.29 -2.72 -2.04
C GLY A 36 -7.46 -1.35 -1.39
N ILE A 37 -6.46 -0.46 -1.36
CA ILE A 37 -6.69 0.93 -0.93
C ILE A 37 -7.06 1.75 -2.17
N PRO A 38 -8.30 2.26 -2.28
CA PRO A 38 -8.65 3.16 -3.38
C PRO A 38 -7.76 4.41 -3.30
N TYR A 39 -7.42 4.98 -4.46
CA TYR A 39 -6.82 6.31 -4.49
C TYR A 39 -7.72 7.27 -3.73
N ASP A 40 -7.10 8.15 -2.94
CA ASP A 40 -7.81 9.28 -2.33
C ASP A 40 -8.11 10.28 -3.45
N ASP A 41 -9.27 10.10 -4.07
CA ASP A 41 -9.79 10.88 -5.19
C ASP A 41 -10.77 11.98 -4.74
N GLU A 42 -10.98 12.13 -3.42
CA GLU A 42 -11.78 13.20 -2.86
C GLU A 42 -11.11 14.57 -3.09
N PRO A 43 -11.88 15.62 -3.44
CA PRO A 43 -11.32 16.93 -3.66
C PRO A 43 -10.79 17.50 -2.34
N TYR A 44 -9.55 18.00 -2.35
CA TYR A 44 -8.98 18.70 -1.19
C TYR A 44 -9.78 19.96 -0.87
N THR A 45 -10.37 20.02 0.32
CA THR A 45 -11.28 21.07 0.75
C THR A 45 -10.60 22.14 1.62
N GLU A 46 -11.32 23.24 1.91
CA GLU A 46 -10.85 24.26 2.88
C GLU A 46 -10.73 23.72 4.30
N ASP A 47 -11.58 22.74 4.68
CA ASP A 47 -11.49 22.10 5.99
C ASP A 47 -10.21 21.24 6.09
N ASP A 48 -9.82 20.55 5.02
CA ASP A 48 -8.56 19.81 4.97
C ASP A 48 -7.35 20.74 5.12
N ALA A 49 -7.40 21.91 4.46
CA ALA A 49 -6.38 22.95 4.59
C ALA A 49 -6.24 23.42 6.04
N LYS A 50 -7.38 23.72 6.69
CA LYS A 50 -7.40 24.17 8.08
C LYS A 50 -6.87 23.11 9.04
N VAL A 51 -7.30 21.85 8.89
CA VAL A 51 -6.80 20.72 9.70
C VAL A 51 -5.29 20.56 9.49
N SER A 52 -4.82 20.64 8.25
CA SER A 52 -3.39 20.53 7.93
C SER A 52 -2.57 21.63 8.62
N ASP A 53 -3.04 22.88 8.55
CA ASP A 53 -2.38 24.02 9.20
C ASP A 53 -2.33 23.89 10.72
N GLU A 54 -3.42 23.47 11.35
CA GLU A 54 -3.49 23.21 12.79
C GLU A 54 -2.50 22.11 13.21
N ARG A 55 -2.44 21.00 12.46
CA ARG A 55 -1.54 19.88 12.72
C ARG A 55 -0.07 20.27 12.54
N TRP A 56 0.25 21.02 11.49
CA TRP A 56 1.60 21.55 11.29
C TRP A 56 2.02 22.51 12.39
N ALA A 57 1.10 23.36 12.86
CA ALA A 57 1.37 24.24 13.99
C ALA A 57 1.63 23.44 15.28
N GLY A 58 0.87 22.38 15.54
CA GLY A 58 1.10 21.45 16.65
C GLY A 58 2.46 20.76 16.57
N TYR A 59 2.80 20.21 15.41
CA TYR A 59 4.10 19.59 15.17
C TYR A 59 5.25 20.56 15.47
N ARG A 60 5.16 21.81 15.01
CA ARG A 60 6.16 22.86 15.30
C ARG A 60 6.26 23.20 16.79
N ARG A 61 5.19 23.01 17.57
CA ARG A 61 5.20 23.16 19.04
C ARG A 61 5.69 21.92 19.77
N GLY A 62 6.03 20.84 19.05
CA GLY A 62 6.46 19.57 19.64
C GLY A 62 5.30 18.63 20.01
N GLU A 63 4.09 18.87 19.51
CA GLU A 63 2.91 18.03 19.74
C GLU A 63 2.96 16.81 18.80
N PHE A 64 3.94 15.92 19.02
CA PHE A 64 4.10 14.66 18.31
C PHE A 64 4.61 13.58 19.26
N VAL A 65 4.41 12.32 18.88
CA VAL A 65 5.02 11.16 19.56
C VAL A 65 6.04 10.51 18.63
N SER A 66 7.09 9.93 19.21
CA SER A 66 8.03 9.13 18.44
C SER A 66 7.39 7.82 17.97
N MET A 67 7.92 7.24 16.90
CA MET A 67 7.48 5.93 16.42
C MET A 67 7.60 4.83 17.49
N ALA A 68 8.62 4.91 18.35
CA ALA A 68 8.79 3.97 19.47
C ALA A 68 7.65 4.10 20.50
N GLU A 69 7.24 5.32 20.84
CA GLU A 69 6.11 5.57 21.74
C GLU A 69 4.79 5.14 21.12
N ALA A 70 4.56 5.44 19.83
CA ALA A 70 3.37 5.00 19.11
C ALA A 70 3.27 3.46 19.09
N ARG A 71 4.39 2.76 18.83
CA ARG A 71 4.44 1.29 18.83
C ARG A 71 4.09 0.71 20.20
N LYS A 72 4.64 1.29 21.28
CA LYS A 72 4.34 0.86 22.64
C LYS A 72 2.85 1.00 22.99
N GLN A 73 2.17 2.02 22.50
CA GLN A 73 0.73 2.20 22.72
C GLN A 73 -0.11 1.18 21.94
N LEU A 74 0.28 0.88 20.70
CA LEU A 74 -0.38 -0.12 19.86
C LEU A 74 -0.24 -1.54 20.44
N ASP A 75 0.94 -1.91 20.93
CA ASP A 75 1.19 -3.22 21.54
C ASP A 75 0.54 -3.37 22.94
N ALA A 76 0.06 -2.26 23.53
CA ALA A 76 -0.63 -2.22 24.82
C ALA A 76 -2.17 -2.20 24.72
N SER A 77 -2.71 -2.19 23.50
CA SER A 77 -4.16 -2.20 23.17
C SER A 77 -4.60 -3.58 22.70
#